data_AF-A0A3C1ZBP3-F1
#
_entry.id   AF-A0A3C1ZBP3-F1
#
_cell.length_a   1.000
_cell.length_b   1.000
_cell.length_c   1.000
_cell.angle_alpha   90.00
_cell.angle_beta   90.00
_cell.angle_gamma   90.00
#
_symmetry.space_group_name_H-M   'P 1'
#
loop_
_entity.id
_entity.type
_entity.pdbx_description
1 polymer ?
#
loop_
_entity_poly.entity_id
_entity_poly.type
_entity_poly.pdbx_seq_one_letter_code
_entity_poly.pdbx_strand_id
1 'polypeptide(L)'
;MKKMFTLLVVAAMALGAHAQNSLTVCEGLHYSNASPICGLYADSEGTMTQTIYPATMLTEMSGKQITDLTFYTLADYYYSQGQESDDVTDYINFENATLQLSLLEVDQLGFEEAVAVDGVTPVATLTPTKGDYMVTFSLDQPFVYKGGNLLVEVKVITGGTWGQTYFFGDGTEDYNPGYYHIDDQESVSGFFPKATFAFEDEVTGITGISETAVASVKYVNLNGQTSDKPFKGVNVKVMTRTDGTTTSTKVVF
;
A
#
# COMPACT_ATOMS: atom_id res chain seq x y z
N MET A 1 -26.46 46.46 -2.87
CA MET A 1 -25.66 45.26 -3.17
C MET A 1 -24.68 45.01 -2.02
N LYS A 2 -25.02 44.15 -1.06
CA LYS A 2 -24.16 43.75 0.06
C LYS A 2 -23.34 42.54 -0.38
N LYS A 3 -22.01 42.66 -0.38
CA LYS A 3 -21.08 41.56 -0.67
C LYS A 3 -21.18 40.53 0.46
N MET A 4 -21.55 39.31 0.10
CA MET A 4 -21.57 38.13 0.98
C MET A 4 -20.12 37.67 1.15
N PHE A 5 -19.56 37.80 2.37
CA PHE A 5 -18.28 37.20 2.70
C PHE A 5 -18.54 35.77 3.16
N THR A 6 -18.34 34.81 2.27
CA THR A 6 -18.22 33.39 2.60
C THR A 6 -16.84 33.20 3.23
N LEU A 7 -16.80 32.98 4.56
CA LEU A 7 -15.56 32.61 5.24
C LEU A 7 -15.36 31.10 5.05
N LEU A 8 -14.62 30.73 4.00
CA LEU A 8 -14.14 29.37 3.79
C LEU A 8 -12.95 29.14 4.74
N VAL A 9 -13.17 28.49 5.88
CA VAL A 9 -12.07 28.01 6.72
C VAL A 9 -11.59 26.71 6.07
N VAL A 10 -10.53 26.80 5.27
CA VAL A 10 -9.76 25.64 4.83
C VAL A 10 -8.94 25.20 6.05
N ALA A 11 -9.42 24.19 6.77
CA ALA A 11 -8.57 23.48 7.71
C ALA A 11 -7.58 22.67 6.87
N ALA A 12 -6.37 23.20 6.71
CA ALA A 12 -5.23 22.40 6.29
C ALA A 12 -4.95 21.41 7.42
N MET A 13 -5.55 20.23 7.36
CA MET A 13 -5.06 19.11 8.14
C MET A 13 -3.70 18.77 7.56
N ALA A 14 -2.65 19.03 8.32
CA ALA A 14 -1.40 18.35 8.12
C ALA A 14 -1.73 16.86 8.28
N LEU A 15 -1.85 16.14 7.16
CA LEU A 15 -1.63 14.70 7.12
C LEU A 15 -0.25 14.52 7.74
N GLY A 16 -0.20 14.19 9.02
CA GLY A 16 1.01 13.65 9.60
C GLY A 16 1.36 12.47 8.72
N ALA A 17 2.55 12.49 8.11
CA ALA A 17 3.10 11.31 7.48
C ALA A 17 3.10 10.23 8.57
N HIS A 18 2.12 9.32 8.52
CA HIS A 18 2.17 8.12 9.33
C HIS A 18 3.46 7.42 8.91
N ALA A 19 4.30 7.10 9.90
CA ALA A 19 5.51 6.32 9.62
C ALA A 19 5.05 4.99 9.03
N GLN A 20 5.33 4.80 7.74
CA GLN A 20 5.05 3.57 7.03
C GLN A 20 5.86 2.45 7.70
N ASN A 21 5.18 1.42 8.17
CA ASN A 21 5.85 0.25 8.74
C ASN A 21 6.26 -0.68 7.60
N SER A 22 7.27 -1.51 7.84
CA SER A 22 7.75 -2.48 6.85
C SER A 22 8.12 -3.81 7.50
N LEU A 23 7.82 -4.90 6.82
CA LEU A 23 8.18 -6.27 7.21
C LEU A 23 8.88 -6.94 6.03
N THR A 24 10.12 -7.36 6.25
CA THR A 24 10.88 -8.16 5.29
C THR A 24 10.83 -9.63 5.69
N VAL A 25 10.54 -10.50 4.72
CA VAL A 25 10.50 -11.96 4.89
C VAL A 25 11.42 -12.64 3.87
N CYS A 26 11.76 -13.89 4.17
CA CYS A 26 12.58 -14.75 3.30
C CYS A 26 13.95 -14.15 2.96
N GLU A 27 14.70 -13.71 3.99
CA GLU A 27 15.97 -12.98 3.84
C GLU A 27 17.18 -13.82 3.38
N GLY A 28 16.95 -15.04 2.90
CA GLY A 28 17.99 -15.92 2.37
C GLY A 28 18.80 -15.33 1.22
N LEU A 29 19.94 -15.97 0.98
CA LEU A 29 20.88 -15.65 -0.10
C LEU A 29 20.76 -16.61 -1.30
N HIS A 30 19.79 -17.53 -1.29
CA HIS A 30 19.49 -18.31 -2.48
C HIS A 30 18.90 -17.40 -3.54
N TYR A 31 19.06 -17.78 -4.80
CA TYR A 31 18.50 -17.02 -5.91
C TYR A 31 17.85 -17.93 -6.94
N SER A 32 16.81 -17.41 -7.58
CA SER A 32 16.06 -18.11 -8.61
C SER A 32 15.57 -17.11 -9.65
N ASN A 33 15.47 -17.55 -10.88
CA ASN A 33 14.82 -16.82 -11.95
C ASN A 33 13.42 -17.35 -12.22
N ALA A 34 12.79 -18.07 -11.27
CA ALA A 34 11.49 -18.73 -11.43
C ALA A 34 10.33 -18.05 -10.69
N SER A 35 10.60 -17.27 -9.65
CA SER A 35 9.61 -16.58 -8.79
C SER A 35 10.30 -15.35 -8.17
N PRO A 36 9.61 -14.22 -7.92
CA PRO A 36 8.17 -13.93 -8.02
C PRO A 36 7.70 -13.63 -9.44
N ILE A 37 8.64 -13.56 -10.38
CA ILE A 37 8.48 -13.50 -11.83
C ILE A 37 9.56 -14.44 -12.36
N CYS A 38 9.28 -15.28 -13.36
CA CYS A 38 10.39 -15.90 -14.09
C CYS A 38 11.02 -14.88 -15.00
N GLY A 39 12.17 -14.40 -14.54
CA GLY A 39 12.94 -13.42 -15.25
C GLY A 39 13.43 -13.92 -16.60
N LEU A 40 13.45 -15.23 -16.87
CA LEU A 40 13.85 -15.79 -18.16
C LEU A 40 12.83 -15.53 -19.29
N TYR A 41 11.55 -15.42 -18.94
CA TYR A 41 10.46 -15.21 -19.91
C TYR A 41 9.63 -13.97 -19.57
N ALA A 42 10.27 -12.94 -19.00
CA ALA A 42 9.61 -11.64 -18.76
C ALA A 42 9.26 -10.90 -20.07
N ASP A 43 9.80 -11.35 -21.19
CA ASP A 43 9.46 -10.95 -22.56
C ASP A 43 8.15 -11.53 -23.07
N SER A 44 7.55 -12.44 -22.31
CA SER A 44 6.45 -13.25 -22.79
C SER A 44 5.13 -12.87 -22.11
N GLU A 45 4.27 -12.19 -22.85
CA GLU A 45 2.94 -11.78 -22.39
C GLU A 45 2.09 -12.97 -21.93
N GLY A 46 1.31 -12.77 -20.86
CA GLY A 46 0.41 -13.78 -20.31
C GLY A 46 1.04 -14.65 -19.22
N THR A 47 2.36 -14.73 -19.23
CA THR A 47 3.16 -15.37 -18.20
C THR A 47 2.82 -14.85 -16.80
N MET A 48 2.64 -15.76 -15.84
CA MET A 48 2.39 -15.41 -14.45
C MET A 48 3.22 -16.26 -13.51
N THR A 49 3.27 -15.87 -12.24
CA THR A 49 3.91 -16.58 -11.14
C THR A 49 3.15 -16.36 -9.86
N GLN A 50 3.11 -17.38 -9.02
CA GLN A 50 2.47 -17.29 -7.72
C GLN A 50 3.39 -17.77 -6.60
N THR A 51 3.33 -17.08 -5.47
CA THR A 51 3.98 -17.45 -4.21
C THR A 51 2.98 -17.31 -3.09
N ILE A 52 2.93 -18.28 -2.16
CA ILE A 52 2.08 -18.20 -0.98
C ILE A 52 2.95 -18.00 0.24
N TYR A 53 2.96 -16.80 0.81
CA TYR A 53 3.66 -16.52 2.06
C TYR A 53 2.83 -17.03 3.24
N PRO A 54 3.37 -17.94 4.08
CA PRO A 54 2.65 -18.45 5.25
C PRO A 54 2.29 -17.33 6.23
N ALA A 55 1.09 -17.42 6.82
CA ALA A 55 0.60 -16.45 7.80
C ALA A 55 1.57 -16.24 8.98
N THR A 56 2.31 -17.29 9.36
CA THR A 56 3.32 -17.27 10.42
C THR A 56 4.47 -16.30 10.13
N MET A 57 4.77 -16.04 8.85
CA MET A 57 5.78 -15.04 8.45
C MET A 57 5.24 -13.61 8.49
N LEU A 58 3.92 -13.44 8.47
CA LEU A 58 3.25 -12.16 8.20
C LEU A 58 2.49 -11.60 9.40
N THR A 59 2.74 -12.14 10.60
CA THR A 59 1.94 -11.84 11.80
C THR A 59 1.86 -10.36 12.16
N GLU A 60 2.93 -9.58 11.91
CA GLU A 60 2.98 -8.14 12.20
C GLU A 60 2.01 -7.30 11.35
N MET A 61 1.59 -7.82 10.19
CA MET A 61 0.71 -7.14 9.26
C MET A 61 -0.77 -7.42 9.48
N SER A 62 -1.14 -8.35 10.37
CA SER A 62 -2.54 -8.76 10.56
C SER A 62 -3.41 -7.55 10.97
N GLY A 63 -4.49 -7.32 10.22
CA GLY A 63 -5.41 -6.19 10.41
C GLY A 63 -4.89 -4.86 9.86
N LYS A 64 -3.83 -4.87 9.03
CA LYS A 64 -3.23 -3.68 8.43
C LYS A 64 -3.44 -3.66 6.93
N GLN A 65 -3.17 -2.51 6.32
CA GLN A 65 -3.25 -2.31 4.89
C GLN A 65 -1.85 -2.36 4.28
N ILE A 66 -1.61 -3.29 3.37
CA ILE A 66 -0.39 -3.35 2.56
C ILE A 66 -0.49 -2.26 1.50
N THR A 67 0.56 -1.44 1.37
CA THR A 67 0.62 -0.32 0.42
C THR A 67 1.67 -0.55 -0.66
N ASP A 68 2.75 -1.26 -0.34
CA ASP A 68 3.82 -1.56 -1.28
C ASP A 68 4.34 -2.97 -1.06
N LEU A 69 4.80 -3.58 -2.15
CA LEU A 69 5.50 -4.85 -2.13
C LEU A 69 6.77 -4.75 -2.96
N THR A 70 7.91 -4.98 -2.32
CA THR A 70 9.24 -4.94 -2.94
C THR A 70 9.84 -6.32 -3.01
N PHE A 71 10.34 -6.70 -4.19
CA PHE A 71 11.18 -7.87 -4.40
C PHE A 71 12.62 -7.48 -4.72
N TYR A 72 13.56 -8.33 -4.32
CA TYR A 72 15.00 -8.03 -4.40
C TYR A 72 15.65 -8.87 -5.48
N THR A 73 16.40 -8.23 -6.38
CA THR A 73 17.10 -8.94 -7.46
C THR A 73 18.54 -9.25 -7.08
N LEU A 74 19.16 -10.22 -7.77
CA LEU A 74 20.57 -10.56 -7.62
C LEU A 74 21.49 -9.35 -7.85
N ALA A 75 21.10 -8.45 -8.74
CA ALA A 75 21.86 -7.24 -9.04
C ALA A 75 21.91 -6.26 -7.85
N ASP A 76 20.88 -6.19 -7.00
CA ASP A 76 20.86 -5.39 -5.77
C ASP A 76 21.99 -5.78 -4.82
N TYR A 77 22.20 -7.08 -4.65
CA TYR A 77 23.28 -7.57 -3.80
C TYR A 77 24.65 -7.24 -4.37
N TYR A 78 24.89 -7.51 -5.66
CA TYR A 78 26.18 -7.17 -6.28
C TYR A 78 26.47 -5.67 -6.17
N TYR A 79 25.46 -4.83 -6.41
CA TYR A 79 25.55 -3.39 -6.19
C TYR A 79 25.87 -3.05 -4.72
N SER A 80 25.18 -3.66 -3.75
CA SER A 80 25.43 -3.46 -2.31
C SER A 80 26.84 -3.87 -1.86
N GLN A 81 27.46 -4.83 -2.56
CA GLN A 81 28.83 -5.27 -2.32
C GLN A 81 29.87 -4.40 -3.05
N GLY A 82 29.45 -3.34 -3.76
CA GLY A 82 30.31 -2.45 -4.53
C GLY A 82 30.81 -3.08 -5.84
N GLN A 83 30.13 -4.12 -6.34
CA GLN A 83 30.43 -4.73 -7.63
C GLN A 83 29.54 -4.09 -8.71
N GLU A 84 30.09 -3.10 -9.41
CA GLU A 84 29.49 -2.53 -10.62
C GLU A 84 30.20 -3.14 -11.84
N SER A 85 29.66 -4.22 -12.41
CA SER A 85 30.07 -4.68 -13.75
C SER A 85 28.90 -4.56 -14.71
N ASP A 86 29.20 -4.31 -15.98
CA ASP A 86 28.20 -4.27 -17.06
C ASP A 86 27.38 -5.59 -17.10
N ASP A 87 28.00 -6.71 -16.71
CA ASP A 87 27.34 -8.01 -16.59
C ASP A 87 26.21 -8.00 -15.53
N VAL A 88 26.33 -7.22 -14.45
CA VAL A 88 25.31 -7.15 -13.37
C VAL A 88 24.04 -6.46 -13.86
N THR A 89 24.17 -5.43 -14.70
CA THR A 89 23.05 -4.70 -15.29
C THR A 89 22.32 -5.47 -16.39
N ASP A 90 22.91 -6.54 -16.91
CA ASP A 90 22.27 -7.44 -17.89
C ASP A 90 21.38 -8.51 -17.23
N TYR A 91 21.42 -8.64 -15.89
CA TYR A 91 20.55 -9.54 -15.10
C TYR A 91 19.24 -8.89 -14.62
N ILE A 92 18.83 -7.75 -15.18
CA ILE A 92 17.47 -7.25 -15.02
C ILE A 92 16.96 -6.79 -16.38
N ASN A 93 16.15 -7.62 -17.03
CA ASN A 93 15.52 -7.24 -18.28
C ASN A 93 14.00 -7.29 -18.17
N PHE A 94 13.45 -6.20 -17.63
CA PHE A 94 12.03 -5.87 -17.72
C PHE A 94 11.79 -4.69 -18.67
N GLU A 95 12.76 -4.36 -19.52
CA GLU A 95 12.63 -3.22 -20.42
C GLU A 95 11.40 -3.42 -21.31
N ASN A 96 10.49 -2.44 -21.31
CA ASN A 96 9.20 -2.47 -21.99
C ASN A 96 8.17 -3.47 -21.43
N ALA A 97 8.50 -4.23 -20.37
CA ALA A 97 7.54 -5.11 -19.73
C ALA A 97 6.54 -4.31 -18.89
N THR A 98 5.28 -4.75 -18.89
CA THR A 98 4.28 -4.29 -17.93
C THR A 98 3.92 -5.46 -17.04
N LEU A 99 4.07 -5.28 -15.73
CA LEU A 99 3.82 -6.28 -14.71
C LEU A 99 2.58 -5.89 -13.91
N GLN A 100 1.73 -6.86 -13.59
CA GLN A 100 0.59 -6.70 -12.71
C GLN A 100 0.81 -7.53 -11.45
N LEU A 101 0.57 -6.90 -10.30
CA LEU A 101 0.54 -7.58 -9.01
C LEU A 101 -0.91 -7.85 -8.61
N SER A 102 -1.19 -9.06 -8.17
CA SER A 102 -2.45 -9.44 -7.54
C SER A 102 -2.21 -10.08 -6.18
N LEU A 103 -3.10 -9.82 -5.23
CA LEU A 103 -3.03 -10.35 -3.86
C LEU A 103 -4.33 -11.06 -3.49
N LEU A 104 -4.23 -12.16 -2.75
CA LEU A 104 -5.37 -12.91 -2.25
C LEU A 104 -5.00 -13.67 -0.96
N GLU A 105 -5.87 -13.65 0.05
CA GLU A 105 -5.72 -14.55 1.20
C GLU A 105 -6.29 -15.93 0.88
N VAL A 106 -5.53 -16.98 1.20
CA VAL A 106 -5.86 -18.38 0.89
C VAL A 106 -5.63 -19.27 2.12
N ASP A 107 -6.33 -20.41 2.17
CA ASP A 107 -6.20 -21.37 3.29
C ASP A 107 -5.00 -22.32 3.14
N GLN A 108 -4.52 -22.52 1.91
CA GLN A 108 -3.42 -23.43 1.61
C GLN A 108 -2.04 -22.82 1.93
N LEU A 109 -1.04 -23.67 2.19
CA LEU A 109 0.34 -23.26 2.53
C LEU A 109 1.31 -23.31 1.34
N GLY A 110 0.87 -23.85 0.21
CA GLY A 110 1.67 -24.02 -1.00
C GLY A 110 0.85 -24.74 -2.07
N PHE A 111 1.49 -24.97 -3.22
CA PHE A 111 0.87 -25.64 -4.36
C PHE A 111 1.35 -27.09 -4.46
N GLU A 112 0.47 -28.08 -4.38
CA GLU A 112 0.88 -29.47 -4.66
C GLU A 112 1.08 -29.70 -6.16
N GLU A 113 0.19 -29.08 -6.93
CA GLU A 113 0.24 -28.97 -8.36
C GLU A 113 -0.15 -27.56 -8.76
N ALA A 114 0.00 -27.33 -10.04
CA ALA A 114 0.15 -26.04 -10.62
C ALA A 114 -1.28 -25.63 -11.05
N VAL A 115 -1.88 -24.66 -10.36
CA VAL A 115 -3.35 -24.41 -10.42
C VAL A 115 -3.63 -22.93 -10.62
N ALA A 116 -4.51 -22.62 -11.59
CA ALA A 116 -5.07 -21.29 -11.74
C ALA A 116 -5.94 -20.95 -10.51
N VAL A 117 -5.62 -19.86 -9.82
CA VAL A 117 -6.39 -19.42 -8.65
C VAL A 117 -7.43 -18.40 -9.07
N ASP A 118 -8.69 -18.83 -9.10
CA ASP A 118 -9.83 -17.93 -9.32
C ASP A 118 -9.92 -16.89 -8.20
N GLY A 119 -10.19 -15.63 -8.58
CA GLY A 119 -10.48 -14.56 -7.62
C GLY A 119 -9.27 -13.74 -7.15
N VAL A 120 -8.08 -13.92 -7.74
CA VAL A 120 -6.98 -12.97 -7.58
C VAL A 120 -7.41 -11.57 -8.05
N THR A 121 -7.19 -10.55 -7.22
CA THR A 121 -7.58 -9.17 -7.52
C THR A 121 -6.33 -8.36 -7.84
N PRO A 122 -6.23 -7.74 -9.03
CA PRO A 122 -5.14 -6.82 -9.35
C PRO A 122 -5.13 -5.63 -8.40
N VAL A 123 -3.96 -5.35 -7.82
CA VAL A 123 -3.77 -4.25 -6.86
C VAL A 123 -2.73 -3.24 -7.31
N ALA A 124 -1.88 -3.58 -8.28
CA ALA A 124 -0.88 -2.66 -8.83
C ALA A 124 -0.50 -3.03 -10.27
N THR A 125 -0.02 -2.03 -11.02
CA THR A 125 0.69 -2.23 -12.29
C THR A 125 2.02 -1.47 -12.26
N LEU A 126 3.08 -2.09 -12.77
CA LEU A 126 4.44 -1.54 -12.79
C LEU A 126 5.07 -1.70 -14.17
N THR A 127 5.82 -0.69 -14.61
CA THR A 127 6.74 -0.78 -15.75
C THR A 127 8.15 -0.56 -15.20
N PRO A 128 8.91 -1.63 -14.91
CA PRO A 128 10.23 -1.48 -14.32
C PRO A 128 11.20 -0.81 -15.31
N THR A 129 12.13 -0.02 -14.79
CA THR A 129 13.14 0.67 -15.60
C THR A 129 14.49 -0.05 -15.47
N LYS A 130 15.32 0.02 -16.52
CA LYS A 130 16.69 -0.49 -16.48
C LYS A 130 17.47 0.19 -15.34
N GLY A 131 18.09 -0.62 -14.48
CA GLY A 131 18.84 -0.14 -13.30
C GLY A 131 18.04 -0.22 -11.99
N ASP A 132 16.77 -0.61 -12.03
CA ASP A 132 15.99 -0.89 -10.83
C ASP A 132 16.46 -2.20 -10.20
N TYR A 133 17.32 -2.13 -9.18
CA TYR A 133 17.83 -3.31 -8.48
C TYR A 133 16.77 -4.02 -7.62
N MET A 134 15.65 -3.34 -7.36
CA MET A 134 14.48 -3.88 -6.67
C MET A 134 13.25 -3.68 -7.55
N VAL A 135 12.32 -4.63 -7.50
CA VAL A 135 11.01 -4.52 -8.16
C VAL A 135 9.98 -4.14 -7.11
N THR A 136 9.61 -2.87 -7.05
CA THR A 136 8.62 -2.35 -6.08
C THR A 136 7.30 -2.07 -6.77
N PHE A 137 6.25 -2.74 -6.31
CA PHE A 137 4.87 -2.46 -6.67
C PHE A 137 4.26 -1.55 -5.61
N SER A 138 3.95 -0.31 -5.97
CA SER A 138 3.06 0.55 -5.18
C SER A 138 1.62 0.24 -5.54
N LEU A 139 0.80 -0.12 -4.55
CA LEU A 139 -0.57 -0.55 -4.79
C LEU A 139 -1.47 0.66 -5.10
N ASP A 140 -2.22 0.56 -6.20
CA ASP A 140 -3.24 1.54 -6.59
C ASP A 140 -4.36 1.60 -5.53
N GLN A 141 -4.60 0.46 -4.87
CA GLN A 141 -5.51 0.33 -3.73
C GLN A 141 -4.84 -0.51 -2.63
N PRO A 142 -4.71 0.01 -1.40
CA PRO A 142 -4.14 -0.77 -0.32
C PRO A 142 -4.90 -2.08 -0.09
N PHE A 143 -4.15 -3.16 0.17
CA PHE A 143 -4.73 -4.47 0.41
C PHE A 143 -4.90 -4.72 1.91
N VAL A 144 -6.14 -4.86 2.38
CA VAL A 144 -6.44 -5.18 3.78
C VAL A 144 -6.11 -6.64 4.04
N TYR A 145 -5.05 -6.90 4.81
CA TYR A 145 -4.60 -8.25 5.15
C TYR A 145 -5.18 -8.71 6.49
N LYS A 146 -5.97 -9.79 6.49
CA LYS A 146 -6.71 -10.28 7.67
C LYS A 146 -5.92 -11.28 8.51
N GLY A 147 -4.79 -11.78 8.01
CA GLY A 147 -3.89 -12.68 8.75
C GLY A 147 -3.89 -14.14 8.28
N GLY A 148 -4.46 -14.46 7.12
CA GLY A 148 -4.37 -15.78 6.47
C GLY A 148 -3.06 -15.97 5.69
N ASN A 149 -2.90 -17.08 4.95
CA ASN A 149 -1.74 -17.19 4.06
C ASN A 149 -1.94 -16.23 2.87
N LEU A 150 -0.88 -15.54 2.46
CA LEU A 150 -0.99 -14.52 1.42
C LEU A 150 -0.45 -15.07 0.10
N LEU A 151 -1.36 -15.30 -0.85
CA LEU A 151 -1.01 -15.51 -2.24
C LEU A 151 -0.63 -14.18 -2.88
N VAL A 152 0.55 -14.18 -3.48
CA VAL A 152 1.09 -13.09 -4.29
C VAL A 152 1.26 -13.61 -5.70
N GLU A 153 0.56 -12.99 -6.64
CA GLU A 153 0.71 -13.27 -8.06
C GLU A 153 1.36 -12.08 -8.77
N VAL A 154 2.35 -12.36 -9.61
CA VAL A 154 2.84 -11.38 -10.57
C VAL A 154 2.65 -11.90 -11.98
N LYS A 155 2.01 -11.09 -12.83
CA LYS A 155 1.71 -11.41 -14.22
C LYS A 155 2.34 -10.42 -15.17
N VAL A 156 2.92 -10.92 -16.26
CA VAL A 156 3.39 -10.14 -17.40
C VAL A 156 2.18 -9.79 -18.28
N ILE A 157 1.75 -8.53 -18.24
CA ILE A 157 0.66 -7.99 -19.05
C ILE A 157 1.12 -7.61 -20.45
N THR A 158 2.31 -7.06 -20.55
CA THR A 158 2.98 -6.77 -21.82
C THR A 158 4.38 -7.33 -21.72
N GLY A 159 4.77 -8.17 -22.68
CA GLY A 159 6.11 -8.73 -22.75
C GLY A 159 7.18 -7.64 -22.92
N GLY A 160 8.25 -7.73 -22.15
CA GLY A 160 9.45 -6.91 -22.33
C GLY A 160 10.40 -7.41 -23.42
N THR A 161 11.64 -6.94 -23.35
CA THR A 161 12.76 -7.46 -24.16
C THR A 161 13.31 -8.75 -23.55
N TRP A 162 13.73 -9.71 -24.39
CA TRP A 162 14.34 -10.96 -23.93
C TRP A 162 15.55 -10.71 -23.03
N GLY A 163 15.57 -11.35 -21.85
CA GLY A 163 16.69 -11.34 -20.93
C GLY A 163 16.42 -12.22 -19.72
N GLN A 164 17.19 -12.01 -18.65
CA GLN A 164 17.07 -12.80 -17.42
C GLN A 164 17.03 -11.88 -16.21
N THR A 165 16.20 -12.22 -15.22
CA THR A 165 16.21 -11.63 -13.89
C THR A 165 16.25 -12.72 -12.83
N TYR A 166 17.19 -12.61 -11.90
CA TYR A 166 17.28 -13.49 -10.73
C TYR A 166 16.86 -12.71 -9.48
N PHE A 167 16.10 -13.36 -8.62
CA PHE A 167 15.60 -12.80 -7.36
C PHE A 167 16.22 -13.50 -6.17
N PHE A 168 16.45 -12.78 -5.07
CA PHE A 168 16.87 -13.34 -3.79
C PHE A 168 15.73 -13.96 -3.04
N GLY A 169 16.06 -14.88 -2.13
CA GLY A 169 15.08 -15.55 -1.31
C GLY A 169 15.64 -16.72 -0.52
N ASP A 170 14.73 -17.49 0.04
CA ASP A 170 15.00 -18.75 0.71
C ASP A 170 14.68 -19.93 -0.21
N GLY A 171 15.54 -20.93 -0.21
CA GLY A 171 15.31 -22.20 -0.88
C GLY A 171 14.76 -23.20 0.14
N THR A 172 13.70 -23.92 -0.20
CA THR A 172 13.09 -24.89 0.71
C THR A 172 12.45 -26.03 -0.08
N GLU A 173 12.55 -27.24 0.46
CA GLU A 173 11.84 -28.42 -0.05
C GLU A 173 10.43 -28.54 0.55
N ASP A 174 10.15 -27.83 1.65
CA ASP A 174 8.92 -28.00 2.45
C ASP A 174 7.75 -27.13 1.95
N TYR A 175 8.02 -26.19 1.04
CA TYR A 175 7.03 -25.29 0.48
C TYR A 175 7.27 -25.13 -1.01
N ASN A 176 6.17 -25.05 -1.75
CA ASN A 176 6.19 -25.17 -3.20
C ASN A 176 5.65 -23.89 -3.86
N PRO A 177 6.40 -22.77 -3.79
CA PRO A 177 6.10 -21.56 -4.56
C PRO A 177 6.56 -21.71 -6.01
N GLY A 178 5.79 -21.13 -6.94
CA GLY A 178 6.05 -21.17 -8.38
C GLY A 178 4.83 -21.68 -9.15
N TYR A 179 4.35 -20.86 -10.09
CA TYR A 179 3.42 -21.32 -11.11
C TYR A 179 3.59 -20.50 -12.39
N TYR A 180 4.35 -21.02 -13.37
CA TYR A 180 4.72 -20.36 -14.61
C TYR A 180 3.86 -20.78 -15.78
N HIS A 181 3.31 -19.87 -16.60
CA HIS A 181 2.62 -20.36 -17.80
C HIS A 181 2.68 -19.49 -19.05
N ILE A 182 3.39 -20.02 -20.04
CA ILE A 182 3.44 -19.48 -21.39
C ILE A 182 2.77 -20.40 -22.43
N ASP A 183 2.42 -21.64 -22.06
CA ASP A 183 1.59 -22.65 -22.77
C ASP A 183 2.00 -24.08 -22.31
N ASP A 184 1.74 -24.44 -21.04
CA ASP A 184 1.88 -25.79 -20.42
C ASP A 184 3.20 -26.12 -19.69
N GLN A 185 4.03 -25.12 -19.38
CA GLN A 185 5.25 -25.28 -18.56
C GLN A 185 4.97 -24.98 -17.07
N GLU A 186 3.99 -25.69 -16.52
CA GLU A 186 3.71 -25.73 -15.10
C GLU A 186 4.96 -26.21 -14.34
N SER A 187 5.51 -25.35 -13.49
CA SER A 187 6.65 -25.72 -12.65
C SER A 187 6.52 -25.08 -11.29
N VAL A 188 6.90 -25.86 -10.28
CA VAL A 188 7.05 -25.36 -8.93
C VAL A 188 8.53 -25.29 -8.59
N SER A 189 8.93 -24.19 -7.97
CA SER A 189 10.33 -23.76 -7.92
C SER A 189 11.06 -24.06 -6.61
N GLY A 190 10.34 -24.44 -5.54
CA GLY A 190 10.93 -24.66 -4.21
C GLY A 190 11.66 -23.43 -3.66
N PHE A 191 11.24 -22.23 -4.06
CA PHE A 191 11.96 -20.98 -3.80
C PHE A 191 11.02 -19.85 -3.36
N PHE A 192 11.22 -19.34 -2.15
CA PHE A 192 10.51 -18.18 -1.62
C PHE A 192 11.25 -16.90 -1.93
N PRO A 193 10.72 -16.02 -2.79
CA PRO A 193 11.35 -14.74 -3.03
C PRO A 193 11.35 -13.87 -1.77
N LYS A 194 12.49 -13.23 -1.51
CA LYS A 194 12.65 -12.18 -0.51
C LYS A 194 11.69 -11.07 -0.87
N ALA A 195 10.86 -10.70 0.10
CA ALA A 195 9.87 -9.65 -0.07
C ALA A 195 9.87 -8.70 1.12
N THR A 196 9.74 -7.41 0.83
CA THR A 196 9.41 -6.41 1.84
C THR A 196 8.01 -5.88 1.57
N PHE A 197 7.15 -6.06 2.56
CA PHE A 197 5.82 -5.49 2.59
C PHE A 197 5.87 -4.17 3.34
N ALA A 198 5.43 -3.10 2.71
CA ALA A 198 5.19 -1.85 3.40
C ALA A 198 3.69 -1.76 3.72
N PHE A 199 3.37 -1.34 4.95
CA PHE A 199 2.01 -1.38 5.45
C PHE A 199 1.73 -0.28 6.47
N GLU A 200 0.46 0.05 6.61
CA GLU A 200 -0.05 1.04 7.54
C GLU A 200 -1.26 0.51 8.29
N ASP A 201 -1.57 1.12 9.43
CA ASP A 201 -2.83 0.83 10.11
C ASP A 201 -4.01 1.10 9.18
N GLU A 202 -5.06 0.29 9.26
CA GLU A 202 -6.28 0.57 8.53
C GLU A 202 -6.78 1.96 8.92
N VAL A 203 -6.86 2.88 7.93
CA VAL A 203 -7.41 4.21 8.16
C VAL A 203 -8.92 4.07 8.29
N THR A 204 -9.36 3.64 9.48
CA THR A 204 -10.75 3.76 9.89
C THR A 204 -11.02 5.26 10.02
N GLY A 205 -11.72 5.83 9.03
CA GLY A 205 -11.87 7.28 8.86
C GLY A 205 -12.25 8.04 10.13
N ILE A 206 -11.92 9.34 10.16
CA ILE A 206 -12.16 10.32 11.25
C ILE A 206 -12.61 9.68 12.58
N THR A 207 -11.64 9.38 13.45
CA THR A 207 -11.89 8.86 14.81
C THR A 207 -12.58 9.86 15.74
N GLY A 208 -12.81 11.09 15.26
CA GLY A 208 -13.71 12.05 15.89
C GLY A 208 -13.87 13.34 15.09
N ILE A 209 -15.10 13.73 14.80
CA ILE A 209 -15.42 15.14 14.50
C ILE A 209 -15.70 15.80 15.85
N SER A 210 -14.75 16.57 16.37
CA SER A 210 -15.02 17.50 17.46
C SER A 210 -15.54 18.81 16.87
N GLU A 211 -16.81 18.82 16.47
CA GLU A 211 -17.60 20.04 16.59
C GLU A 211 -18.21 19.97 17.99
N THR A 212 -17.58 20.60 18.99
CA THR A 212 -18.28 20.73 20.27
C THR A 212 -19.58 21.50 20.02
N ALA A 213 -20.69 20.77 20.08
CA ALA A 213 -21.99 21.26 19.69
C ALA A 213 -22.32 22.56 20.45
N VAL A 214 -23.01 23.49 19.77
CA VAL A 214 -23.46 24.71 20.44
C VAL A 214 -24.57 24.35 21.41
N ALA A 215 -24.29 24.43 22.70
CA ALA A 215 -25.27 24.21 23.76
C ALA A 215 -26.24 25.38 23.87
N SER A 216 -25.75 26.62 23.73
CA SER A 216 -26.63 27.80 23.72
C SER A 216 -25.99 29.01 23.04
N VAL A 217 -26.85 29.92 22.60
CA VAL A 217 -26.47 31.27 22.15
C VAL A 217 -27.29 32.27 22.93
N LYS A 218 -26.64 33.22 23.58
CA LYS A 218 -27.27 34.35 24.26
C LYS A 218 -26.75 35.67 23.70
N TYR A 219 -27.58 36.70 23.71
CA TYR A 219 -27.21 38.07 23.37
C TYR A 219 -27.22 38.90 24.64
N VAL A 220 -26.17 39.69 24.85
CA VAL A 220 -26.05 40.63 25.97
C VAL A 220 -26.00 42.04 25.41
N ASN A 221 -26.89 42.94 25.86
CA ASN A 221 -26.82 44.35 25.47
C ASN A 221 -25.87 45.16 26.39
N LEU A 222 -25.68 46.44 26.07
CA LEU A 222 -24.80 47.34 26.85
C LEU A 222 -25.27 47.57 28.29
N ASN A 223 -26.53 47.28 28.60
CA ASN A 223 -27.10 47.37 29.94
C ASN A 223 -26.99 46.04 30.71
N GLY A 224 -26.32 45.02 30.15
CA GLY A 224 -26.13 43.71 30.76
C GLY A 224 -27.34 42.77 30.69
N GLN A 225 -28.38 43.11 29.94
CA GLN A 225 -29.56 42.25 29.80
C GLN A 225 -29.28 41.09 28.84
N THR A 226 -29.77 39.89 29.17
CA THR A 226 -29.59 38.67 28.37
C THR A 226 -30.87 38.27 27.62
N SER A 227 -30.72 37.71 26.42
CA SER A 227 -31.84 37.26 25.59
C SER A 227 -31.42 36.16 24.61
N ASP A 228 -32.36 35.28 24.24
CA ASP A 228 -32.17 34.29 23.16
C ASP A 228 -32.27 34.91 21.75
N LYS A 229 -32.75 36.15 21.66
CA LYS A 229 -32.85 36.94 20.44
C LYS A 229 -32.05 38.24 20.56
N PRO A 230 -31.51 38.78 19.45
CA PRO A 230 -30.78 40.04 19.52
C PRO A 230 -31.63 41.22 20.00
N PHE A 231 -31.00 42.12 20.73
CA PHE A 231 -31.52 43.47 20.99
C PHE A 231 -31.28 44.36 19.77
N LYS A 232 -32.07 45.43 19.62
CA LYS A 232 -31.80 46.47 18.63
C LYS A 232 -30.48 47.19 18.98
N GLY A 233 -29.56 47.31 18.03
CA GLY A 233 -28.26 47.96 18.24
C GLY A 233 -27.12 46.99 18.59
N VAL A 234 -26.18 47.42 19.43
CA VAL A 234 -24.97 46.64 19.76
C VAL A 234 -25.27 45.53 20.76
N ASN A 235 -24.83 44.32 20.44
CA ASN A 235 -24.92 43.14 21.28
C ASN A 235 -23.55 42.46 21.41
N VAL A 236 -23.35 41.72 22.49
CA VAL A 236 -22.34 40.67 22.61
C VAL A 236 -23.06 39.33 22.45
N LYS A 237 -22.80 38.63 21.34
CA LYS A 237 -23.26 37.25 21.14
C LYS A 237 -22.33 36.32 21.90
N VAL A 238 -22.84 35.66 22.92
CA VAL A 238 -22.14 34.64 23.69
C VAL A 238 -22.61 33.28 23.21
N MET A 239 -21.69 32.48 22.68
CA MET A 239 -21.93 31.10 22.27
C MET A 239 -21.26 30.18 23.29
N THR A 240 -22.06 29.34 23.94
CA THR A 240 -21.59 28.31 24.87
C THR A 240 -21.66 26.96 24.18
N ARG A 241 -20.57 26.21 24.24
CA ARG A 241 -20.49 24.85 23.71
C ARG A 241 -20.85 23.82 24.77
N THR A 242 -21.13 22.59 24.37
CA THR A 242 -21.47 21.48 25.28
C THR A 242 -20.37 21.12 26.27
N ASP A 243 -19.12 21.46 25.97
CA ASP A 243 -17.96 21.34 26.87
C ASP A 243 -17.85 22.48 27.90
N GLY A 244 -18.78 23.44 27.89
CA GLY A 244 -18.78 24.60 28.77
C GLY A 244 -17.91 25.77 28.31
N THR A 245 -17.15 25.63 27.21
CA THR A 245 -16.37 26.73 26.65
C THR A 245 -17.28 27.81 26.08
N THR A 246 -16.87 29.08 26.21
CA THR A 246 -17.63 30.21 25.70
C THR A 246 -16.82 31.03 24.70
N THR A 247 -17.47 31.52 23.65
CA THR A 247 -16.93 32.52 22.74
C THR A 247 -17.86 33.72 22.70
N SER A 248 -17.28 34.92 22.67
CA SER A 248 -18.03 36.17 22.65
C SER A 248 -17.66 36.98 21.41
N THR A 249 -18.67 37.46 20.68
CA THR A 249 -18.47 38.28 19.47
C THR A 249 -19.40 39.49 19.50
N LYS A 250 -18.84 40.67 19.23
CA LYS A 250 -19.66 41.88 19.04
C LYS A 250 -20.45 41.77 17.74
N VAL A 251 -21.75 41.98 17.81
CA VAL A 251 -22.65 41.98 16.65
C VAL A 251 -23.61 43.17 16.74
N VAL A 252 -24.02 43.70 15.59
CA VAL A 252 -24.93 44.85 15.50
C VAL A 252 -26.11 44.47 14.61
N PHE A 253 -27.31 44.61 15.14
CA PHE A 253 -28.58 44.29 14.47
C PHE A 253 -29.46 45.52 14.33
#